data_AF-A0A0W0GDH5-F1
#
_entry.id   AF-A0A0W0GDH5-F1
#
_cell.length_a   1.000
_cell.length_b   1.000
_cell.length_c   1.000
_cell.angle_alpha   90.00
_cell.angle_beta   90.00
_cell.angle_gamma   90.00
#
_symmetry.space_group_name_H-M   'P 1'
#
loop_
_entity.id
_entity.type
_entity.pdbx_description
1 polymer ?
#
loop_
_entity_poly.entity_id
_entity_poly.type
_entity_poly.pdbx_seq_one_letter_code
_entity_poly.pdbx_strand_id
1 'polypeptide(L)'
;MRFSIIFSALAILLPNTFAQVPWPPYDPSPAFTIGYIQGATWNNRSDVLSGGTLTINNQEFIIPRNLLVNTPALTAVAWGELFNGEIIDLPLWPEVAWEAQIFANYIGGQYIAGIVYIFQELGNTGQGFISAIDYVKGELRVGGNPNDPNSGVRVVINDPVGRYGLVHGEWPIWTADT
;
A
#
# COMPACT_ATOMS: atom_id res chain seq x y z
N MET A 1 -57.94 49.59 5.39
CA MET A 1 -57.68 49.82 6.83
C MET A 1 -57.14 48.52 7.40
N ARG A 2 -55.80 48.37 7.41
CA ARG A 2 -54.93 48.29 8.61
C ARG A 2 -55.21 47.09 9.52
N PHE A 3 -54.34 46.07 9.48
CA PHE A 3 -53.91 45.27 10.64
C PHE A 3 -52.55 44.57 10.35
N SER A 4 -51.64 44.62 11.35
CA SER A 4 -50.41 43.81 11.56
C SER A 4 -49.23 44.06 10.60
N ILE A 5 -48.10 44.73 10.90
CA ILE A 5 -47.13 44.77 12.01
C ILE A 5 -46.49 43.41 12.41
N ILE A 6 -45.15 43.38 12.21
CA ILE A 6 -44.08 42.53 12.76
C ILE A 6 -43.85 41.16 12.10
N PHE A 7 -43.07 41.17 11.02
CA PHE A 7 -42.10 40.10 10.71
C PHE A 7 -40.74 40.76 10.51
N SER A 8 -40.04 41.02 11.61
CA SER A 8 -38.65 41.46 11.57
C SER A 8 -37.92 40.77 12.71
N ALA A 9 -37.04 39.83 12.32
CA ALA A 9 -35.91 39.24 13.06
C ALA A 9 -35.78 37.75 12.76
N LEU A 10 -35.61 37.39 11.48
CA LEU A 10 -34.96 36.13 11.12
C LEU A 10 -34.11 36.33 9.87
N ALA A 11 -33.26 37.36 9.94
CA ALA A 11 -32.21 37.58 8.97
C ALA A 11 -30.89 37.09 9.59
N ILE A 12 -30.37 36.01 9.01
CA ILE A 12 -28.94 35.80 8.81
C ILE A 12 -28.14 35.49 10.09
N LEU A 13 -28.37 34.31 10.65
CA LEU A 13 -27.27 33.50 11.20
C LEU A 13 -26.95 32.44 10.13
N LEU A 14 -26.42 32.91 8.99
CA LEU A 14 -25.61 32.01 8.16
C LEU A 14 -24.37 31.71 9.00
N PRO A 15 -24.07 30.45 9.36
CA PRO A 15 -22.71 30.14 9.71
C PRO A 15 -21.89 30.56 8.50
N ASN A 16 -21.03 31.57 8.66
CA ASN A 16 -19.89 31.72 7.78
C ASN A 16 -19.07 30.45 8.01
N THR A 17 -19.39 29.40 7.25
CA THR A 17 -18.41 28.38 6.95
C THR A 17 -17.30 29.16 6.28
N PHE A 18 -16.26 29.46 7.05
CA PHE A 18 -14.96 29.66 6.45
C PHE A 18 -14.71 28.36 5.70
N ALA A 19 -15.03 28.36 4.40
CA ALA A 19 -14.38 27.45 3.49
C ALA A 19 -12.89 27.73 3.75
N GLN A 20 -12.25 26.81 4.48
CA GLN A 20 -10.80 26.76 4.46
C GLN A 20 -10.48 26.61 2.99
N VAL A 21 -10.05 27.71 2.36
CA VAL A 21 -9.32 27.61 1.10
C VAL A 21 -8.23 26.59 1.42
N PRO A 22 -8.14 25.45 0.71
CA PRO A 22 -7.09 24.48 0.98
C PRO A 22 -5.77 25.24 0.93
N TRP A 23 -5.17 25.48 2.09
CA TRP A 23 -3.87 26.13 2.11
C TRP A 23 -2.96 25.08 1.48
N PRO A 24 -2.26 25.36 0.37
CA PRO A 24 -1.25 24.43 -0.13
C PRO A 24 -0.33 24.07 1.04
N PRO A 25 0.15 22.82 1.14
CA PRO A 25 1.00 22.42 2.26
C PRO A 25 2.10 23.46 2.45
N TYR A 26 2.27 24.00 3.65
CA TYR A 26 3.35 24.94 3.90
C TYR A 26 4.67 24.21 3.66
N ASP A 27 5.62 24.87 3.01
CA ASP A 27 6.88 24.25 2.60
C ASP A 27 7.99 24.66 3.60
N PRO A 28 8.66 23.72 4.29
CA PRO A 28 8.45 22.26 4.29
C PRO A 28 7.33 21.80 5.23
N SER A 29 6.66 20.69 4.89
CA SER A 29 5.65 20.04 5.76
C SER A 29 5.75 18.51 5.72
N PRO A 30 5.30 17.82 6.78
CA PRO A 30 5.20 16.36 6.75
C PRO A 30 4.07 15.91 5.81
N ALA A 31 4.28 14.77 5.16
CA ALA A 31 3.30 14.08 4.33
C ALA A 31 3.21 12.61 4.77
N PHE A 32 1.99 12.09 4.79
CA PHE A 32 1.72 10.70 5.12
C PHE A 32 0.60 10.20 4.22
N THR A 33 0.74 8.98 3.73
CA THR A 33 -0.30 8.38 2.88
C THR A 33 -0.22 6.86 2.92
N ILE A 34 -1.36 6.24 2.71
CA ILE A 34 -1.53 4.81 2.47
C ILE A 34 -2.37 4.69 1.21
N GLY A 35 -2.00 3.80 0.31
CA GLY A 35 -2.83 3.50 -0.85
C GLY A 35 -2.22 2.44 -1.76
N TYR A 36 -2.99 2.08 -2.78
CA TYR A 36 -2.55 1.14 -3.78
C TYR A 36 -1.39 1.70 -4.62
N ILE A 37 -0.39 0.86 -4.83
CA ILE A 37 0.70 1.11 -5.77
C ILE A 37 0.11 1.15 -7.17
N GLN A 38 0.36 2.25 -7.88
CA GLN A 38 -0.08 2.44 -9.26
C GLN A 38 1.09 2.36 -10.25
N GLY A 39 2.30 2.65 -9.77
CA GLY A 39 3.52 2.57 -10.55
C GLY A 39 4.74 2.83 -9.68
N ALA A 40 5.88 2.28 -10.11
CA ALA A 40 7.16 2.49 -9.46
C ALA A 40 8.26 2.53 -10.52
N THR A 41 9.31 3.31 -10.27
CA THR A 41 10.46 3.43 -11.18
C THR A 41 11.78 3.22 -10.43
N TRP A 42 12.83 2.85 -11.16
CA TRP A 42 14.19 2.69 -10.64
C TRP A 42 15.16 3.47 -11.53
N ASN A 43 15.81 4.49 -10.96
CA ASN A 43 16.55 5.50 -11.73
C ASN A 43 17.79 4.95 -12.43
N ASN A 44 18.56 4.09 -11.77
CA ASN A 44 19.77 3.50 -12.33
C ASN A 44 19.85 2.00 -12.03
N ARG A 45 19.60 1.20 -13.07
CA ARG A 45 19.59 -0.27 -13.01
C ARG A 45 20.94 -0.92 -12.69
N SER A 46 22.03 -0.16 -12.77
CA SER A 46 23.36 -0.65 -12.37
C SER A 46 23.69 -0.40 -10.90
N ASP A 47 22.86 0.36 -10.18
CA ASP A 47 23.03 0.71 -8.77
C ASP A 47 21.78 0.32 -7.99
N VAL A 48 21.86 -0.80 -7.25
CA VAL A 48 20.77 -1.35 -6.43
C VAL A 48 20.28 -0.39 -5.36
N LEU A 49 21.15 0.52 -4.91
CA LEU A 49 20.82 1.55 -3.92
C LEU A 49 20.25 2.81 -4.57
N SER A 50 20.17 2.87 -5.91
CA SER A 50 19.60 4.04 -6.58
C SER A 50 18.11 4.16 -6.29
N GLY A 51 17.68 5.42 -6.17
CA GLY A 51 16.29 5.75 -5.89
C GLY A 51 15.39 5.60 -7.10
N GLY A 52 14.25 6.27 -7.04
CA GLY A 52 13.24 6.21 -8.09
C GLY A 52 12.01 7.01 -7.72
N THR A 53 10.86 6.59 -8.22
CA THR A 53 9.56 7.15 -7.86
C THR A 53 8.58 6.06 -7.52
N LEU A 54 7.62 6.39 -6.67
CA LEU A 54 6.49 5.54 -6.29
C LEU A 54 5.21 6.37 -6.38
N THR A 55 4.25 5.90 -7.17
CA THR A 55 2.98 6.59 -7.37
C THR A 55 1.88 5.85 -6.63
N ILE A 56 1.23 6.54 -5.70
CA ILE A 56 0.05 6.06 -4.97
C ILE A 56 -1.02 7.14 -4.96
N ASN A 57 -2.29 6.76 -5.14
CA ASN A 57 -3.42 7.70 -5.18
C ASN A 57 -3.22 8.90 -6.15
N ASN A 58 -2.57 8.68 -7.29
CA ASN A 58 -2.16 9.67 -8.30
C ASN A 58 -1.17 10.73 -7.79
N GLN A 59 -0.49 10.46 -6.68
CA GLN A 59 0.55 11.30 -6.11
C GLN A 59 1.89 10.58 -6.23
N GLU A 60 2.85 11.25 -6.88
CA GLU A 60 4.21 10.73 -7.03
C GLU A 60 5.06 11.10 -5.81
N PHE A 61 5.77 10.11 -5.28
CA PHE A 61 6.75 10.22 -4.22
C PHE A 61 8.13 9.90 -4.77
N ILE A 62 9.10 10.77 -4.51
CA ILE A 62 10.51 10.52 -4.80
C ILE A 62 11.05 9.58 -3.74
N ILE A 63 11.64 8.47 -4.20
CA ILE A 63 12.41 7.56 -3.37
C ILE A 63 13.88 7.97 -3.45
N PRO A 64 14.50 8.46 -2.36
CA PRO A 64 15.90 8.84 -2.36
C PRO A 64 16.84 7.64 -2.55
N ARG A 65 18.06 7.92 -3.02
CA ARG A 65 19.15 6.93 -3.01
C ARG A 65 19.41 6.45 -1.58
N ASN A 66 19.70 5.15 -1.43
CA ASN A 66 19.93 4.44 -0.16
C ASN A 66 18.69 4.31 0.74
N LEU A 67 17.48 4.68 0.28
CA LEU A 67 16.27 4.37 1.04
C LEU A 67 16.05 2.84 1.03
N LEU A 68 15.79 2.30 2.21
CA LEU A 68 15.46 0.88 2.39
C LEU A 68 13.96 0.76 2.70
N VAL A 69 13.33 -0.23 2.07
CA VAL A 69 11.90 -0.51 2.17
C VAL A 69 11.68 -1.63 3.19
N ASN A 70 10.61 -1.50 3.95
CA ASN A 70 10.14 -2.56 4.83
C ASN A 70 9.07 -3.38 4.11
N THR A 71 9.35 -4.67 3.91
CA THR A 71 8.36 -5.66 3.46
C THR A 71 7.84 -6.44 4.67
N PRO A 72 6.75 -7.22 4.56
CA PRO A 72 6.19 -7.98 5.69
C PRO A 72 7.16 -9.00 6.26
N ALA A 73 8.06 -9.54 5.43
CA ALA A 73 9.03 -10.56 5.80
C ALA A 73 10.42 -10.00 6.11
N LEU A 74 10.88 -9.00 5.35
CA LEU A 74 12.21 -8.45 5.46
C LEU A 74 12.15 -6.97 5.79
N THR A 75 12.80 -6.59 6.88
CA THR A 75 13.10 -5.20 7.16
C THR A 75 14.38 -4.81 6.43
N ALA A 76 14.36 -3.73 5.67
CA ALA A 76 15.49 -3.13 4.97
C ALA A 76 15.91 -3.75 3.61
N VAL A 77 14.96 -3.90 2.69
CA VAL A 77 15.19 -4.25 1.28
C VAL A 77 15.60 -3.00 0.49
N ALA A 78 16.66 -3.05 -0.32
CA ALA A 78 17.04 -1.89 -1.14
C ALA A 78 16.01 -1.63 -2.25
N TRP A 79 15.76 -0.36 -2.58
CA TRP A 79 14.73 0.00 -3.57
C TRP A 79 14.88 -0.75 -4.90
N GLY A 80 16.11 -0.89 -5.41
CA GLY A 80 16.38 -1.60 -6.66
C GLY A 80 16.15 -3.12 -6.60
N GLU A 81 16.16 -3.75 -5.41
CA GLU A 81 15.90 -5.19 -5.26
C GLU A 81 14.42 -5.55 -5.46
N LEU A 82 13.53 -4.54 -5.42
CA LEU A 82 12.11 -4.72 -5.70
C LEU A 82 11.81 -4.82 -7.20
N PHE A 83 12.82 -4.73 -8.07
CA PHE A 83 12.62 -4.67 -9.53
C PHE A 83 13.26 -5.84 -10.24
N ASN A 84 12.54 -6.37 -11.23
CA ASN A 84 13.09 -7.25 -12.25
C ASN A 84 13.15 -6.47 -13.57
N GLY A 85 14.32 -5.89 -13.85
CA GLY A 85 14.51 -4.98 -14.98
C GLY A 85 13.88 -3.61 -14.75
N GLU A 86 12.81 -3.29 -15.49
CA GLU A 86 12.09 -2.01 -15.39
C GLU A 86 10.77 -2.13 -14.61
N ILE A 87 10.35 -3.35 -14.29
CA ILE A 87 9.06 -3.64 -13.67
C ILE A 87 9.29 -3.98 -12.20
N ILE A 88 8.46 -3.44 -11.32
CA ILE A 88 8.44 -3.84 -9.92
C ILE A 88 7.97 -5.30 -9.81
N ASP A 89 8.74 -6.13 -9.15
CA ASP A 89 8.54 -7.58 -9.00
C ASP A 89 7.89 -7.90 -7.66
N LEU A 90 6.63 -7.49 -7.53
CA LEU A 90 5.78 -7.90 -6.41
C LEU A 90 5.06 -9.21 -6.78
N PRO A 91 4.85 -10.15 -5.85
CA PRO A 91 4.15 -11.40 -6.12
C PRO A 91 2.79 -11.15 -6.79
N LEU A 92 2.59 -11.80 -7.95
CA LEU A 92 1.39 -11.67 -8.78
C LEU A 92 1.08 -10.25 -9.25
N TRP A 93 2.07 -9.36 -9.36
CA TRP A 93 1.88 -8.04 -9.94
C TRP A 93 1.70 -8.10 -11.47
N PRO A 94 0.79 -7.30 -12.07
CA PRO A 94 -0.19 -6.38 -11.46
C PRO A 94 -1.58 -7.04 -11.25
N GLU A 95 -1.67 -8.37 -11.26
CA GLU A 95 -2.93 -9.12 -11.13
C GLU A 95 -3.58 -8.93 -9.75
N VAL A 96 -2.74 -8.79 -8.71
CA VAL A 96 -3.15 -8.50 -7.34
C VAL A 96 -2.70 -7.10 -6.95
N ALA A 97 -3.57 -6.39 -6.23
CA ALA A 97 -3.29 -5.06 -5.73
C ALA A 97 -2.30 -5.12 -4.56
N TRP A 98 -1.29 -4.25 -4.61
CA TRP A 98 -0.34 -4.04 -3.54
C TRP A 98 -0.48 -2.61 -3.03
N GLU A 99 -0.23 -2.41 -1.75
CA GLU A 99 -0.33 -1.11 -1.11
C GLU A 99 1.02 -0.68 -0.55
N ALA A 100 1.20 0.63 -0.43
CA ALA A 100 2.32 1.22 0.27
C ALA A 100 1.85 2.21 1.34
N GLN A 101 2.54 2.22 2.48
CA GLN A 101 2.46 3.27 3.48
C GLN A 101 3.75 4.08 3.44
N ILE A 102 3.62 5.39 3.21
CA ILE A 102 4.75 6.29 3.02
C ILE A 102 4.71 7.39 4.08
N PHE A 103 5.82 7.55 4.80
CA PHE A 103 6.12 8.75 5.57
C PHE A 103 7.10 9.59 4.77
N ALA A 104 6.71 10.81 4.43
CA ALA A 104 7.43 11.69 3.52
C ALA A 104 7.48 13.12 4.07
N ASN A 105 8.32 13.95 3.46
CA ASN A 105 8.25 15.40 3.59
C ASN A 105 7.85 15.99 2.24
N TYR A 106 6.98 17.00 2.26
CA TYR A 106 6.74 17.88 1.14
C TYR A 106 7.73 19.03 1.19
N ILE A 107 8.63 19.12 0.20
CA ILE A 107 9.70 20.11 0.13
C ILE A 107 9.83 20.60 -1.32
N GLY A 108 9.80 21.91 -1.55
CA GLY A 108 10.04 22.50 -2.87
C GLY A 108 9.06 22.03 -3.95
N GLY A 109 7.82 21.70 -3.58
CA GLY A 109 6.82 21.17 -4.51
C GLY A 109 6.82 19.65 -4.68
N GLN A 110 7.73 18.93 -4.01
CA GLN A 110 7.94 17.50 -4.20
C GLN A 110 7.68 16.71 -2.92
N TYR A 111 7.14 15.50 -3.05
CA TYR A 111 7.05 14.56 -1.94
C TYR A 111 8.29 13.67 -1.92
N ILE A 112 9.06 13.73 -0.84
CA ILE A 112 10.29 12.96 -0.67
C ILE A 112 10.07 11.94 0.44
N ALA A 113 10.12 10.65 0.08
CA ALA A 113 9.93 9.57 1.03
C ALA A 113 11.11 9.48 2.02
N GLY A 114 10.77 9.28 3.30
CA GLY A 114 11.74 8.96 4.35
C GLY A 114 11.62 7.51 4.81
N ILE A 115 10.39 6.98 4.87
CA ILE A 115 10.10 5.59 5.24
C ILE A 115 9.02 5.05 4.32
N VAL A 116 9.23 3.85 3.78
CA VAL A 116 8.27 3.14 2.92
C VAL A 116 8.05 1.74 3.47
N TYR A 117 6.77 1.39 3.64
CA TYR A 117 6.32 0.03 3.85
C TYR A 117 5.53 -0.42 2.63
N ILE A 118 5.73 -1.66 2.19
CA ILE A 118 4.93 -2.29 1.13
C ILE A 118 4.29 -3.56 1.68
N PHE A 119 3.02 -3.79 1.38
CA PHE A 119 2.25 -4.92 1.89
C PHE A 119 1.08 -5.26 0.96
N GLN A 120 0.57 -6.48 1.10
CA GLN A 120 -0.62 -6.93 0.40
C GLN A 120 -1.85 -6.63 1.29
N GLU A 121 -2.66 -5.64 0.90
CA GLU A 121 -3.94 -5.23 1.49
C GLU A 121 -3.99 -5.11 3.03
N LEU A 122 -3.61 -3.95 3.60
CA LEU A 122 -3.68 -3.65 5.05
C LEU A 122 -5.08 -3.85 5.64
N GLY A 123 -6.12 -3.57 4.86
CA GLY A 123 -7.50 -3.58 5.33
C GLY A 123 -8.20 -4.94 5.24
N ASN A 124 -7.62 -5.92 4.56
CA ASN A 124 -8.27 -7.20 4.31
C ASN A 124 -8.02 -8.21 5.43
N THR A 125 -8.46 -7.85 6.65
CA THR A 125 -8.43 -8.75 7.79
C THR A 125 -9.51 -9.82 7.65
N GLY A 126 -9.10 -11.03 7.29
CA GLY A 126 -9.94 -12.23 7.30
C GLY A 126 -9.61 -13.14 8.48
N GLN A 127 -10.63 -13.73 9.12
CA GLN A 127 -10.46 -14.79 10.11
C GLN A 127 -11.36 -15.98 9.78
N GLY A 128 -10.93 -17.18 10.16
CA GLY A 128 -11.71 -18.40 9.99
C GLY A 128 -10.91 -19.64 10.34
N PHE A 129 -11.57 -20.80 10.28
CA PHE A 129 -10.90 -22.09 10.39
C PHE A 129 -10.30 -22.50 9.05
N ILE A 130 -9.20 -23.26 9.10
CA ILE A 130 -8.70 -23.98 7.93
C ILE A 130 -9.76 -25.02 7.54
N SER A 131 -10.39 -24.84 6.38
CA SER A 131 -11.48 -25.69 5.89
C SER A 131 -10.98 -26.81 4.97
N ALA A 132 -9.88 -26.59 4.26
CA ALA A 132 -9.22 -27.58 3.41
C ALA A 132 -7.73 -27.26 3.23
N ILE A 133 -6.93 -28.29 2.97
CA ILE A 133 -5.52 -28.18 2.55
C ILE A 133 -5.38 -28.94 1.24
N ASP A 134 -4.94 -28.25 0.18
CA ASP A 134 -4.57 -28.87 -1.09
C ASP A 134 -3.09 -29.26 -1.04
N TYR A 135 -2.83 -30.54 -0.74
CA TYR A 135 -1.46 -31.07 -0.64
C TYR A 135 -0.74 -31.21 -1.98
N VAL A 136 -1.47 -31.13 -3.10
CA VAL A 136 -0.84 -31.16 -4.43
C VAL A 136 -0.30 -29.79 -4.79
N LYS A 137 -1.01 -28.72 -4.41
CA LYS A 137 -0.61 -27.33 -4.69
C LYS A 137 0.12 -26.63 -3.55
N GLY A 138 0.02 -27.14 -2.32
CA GLY A 138 0.58 -26.49 -1.13
C GLY A 138 -0.22 -25.30 -0.64
N GLU A 139 -1.51 -25.25 -0.96
CA GLU A 139 -2.41 -24.13 -0.62
C GLU A 139 -3.36 -24.52 0.51
N LEU A 140 -3.76 -23.55 1.32
CA LEU A 140 -4.79 -23.76 2.34
C LEU A 140 -6.01 -22.86 2.09
N ARG A 141 -7.17 -23.34 2.51
CA ARG A 141 -8.45 -22.62 2.43
C ARG A 141 -8.90 -22.22 3.82
N VAL A 142 -9.27 -20.95 3.98
CA VAL A 142 -9.80 -20.41 5.24
C VAL A 142 -11.24 -19.96 5.07
N GLY A 143 -12.11 -20.37 6.00
CA GLY A 143 -13.51 -19.96 6.04
C GLY A 143 -14.40 -20.54 4.92
N GLY A 144 -13.96 -21.62 4.28
CA GLY A 144 -14.73 -22.35 3.25
C GLY A 144 -15.57 -23.51 3.82
N ASN A 145 -16.19 -24.26 2.91
CA ASN A 145 -16.84 -25.54 3.23
C ASN A 145 -15.78 -26.57 3.66
N PRO A 146 -16.05 -27.40 4.68
CA PRO A 146 -15.12 -28.44 5.12
C PRO A 146 -14.75 -29.41 3.98
N ASN A 147 -13.46 -29.65 3.81
CA ASN A 147 -12.86 -30.53 2.80
C ASN A 147 -13.10 -30.14 1.33
N ASP A 148 -13.56 -28.91 1.04
CA ASP A 148 -13.69 -28.39 -0.33
C ASP A 148 -12.53 -27.43 -0.66
N PRO A 149 -11.56 -27.85 -1.51
CA PRO A 149 -10.39 -27.05 -1.85
C PRO A 149 -10.68 -25.87 -2.78
N ASN A 150 -11.92 -25.71 -3.26
CA ASN A 150 -12.33 -24.59 -4.12
C ASN A 150 -13.18 -23.54 -3.39
N SER A 151 -13.42 -23.73 -2.09
CA SER A 151 -14.23 -22.84 -1.27
C SER A 151 -13.38 -22.02 -0.29
N GLY A 152 -13.89 -20.84 0.11
CA GLY A 152 -13.19 -19.95 1.04
C GLY A 152 -12.03 -19.17 0.42
N VAL A 153 -11.30 -18.44 1.27
CA VAL A 153 -10.14 -17.65 0.85
C VAL A 153 -8.95 -18.56 0.63
N ARG A 154 -8.28 -18.40 -0.53
CA ARG A 154 -7.01 -19.07 -0.82
C ARG A 154 -5.89 -18.38 -0.07
N VAL A 155 -5.12 -19.13 0.70
CA VAL A 155 -3.90 -18.66 1.35
C VAL A 155 -2.74 -19.51 0.87
N VAL A 156 -1.66 -18.86 0.48
CA VAL A 156 -0.44 -19.49 0.03
C VAL A 156 0.72 -18.91 0.82
N ILE A 157 1.62 -19.80 1.27
CA ILE A 157 2.83 -19.40 1.98
C ILE A 157 3.92 -19.21 0.93
N ASN A 158 4.60 -18.06 0.93
CA ASN A 158 5.77 -17.87 0.09
C ASN A 158 6.97 -18.56 0.73
N ASP A 159 7.26 -19.76 0.27
CA ASP A 159 8.24 -20.71 0.81
C ASP A 159 9.13 -21.23 -0.34
N PRO A 160 10.16 -20.45 -0.75
CA PRO A 160 11.01 -20.78 -1.88
C PRO A 160 11.88 -22.02 -1.65
N VAL A 161 12.16 -22.39 -0.39
CA VAL A 161 12.98 -23.57 -0.06
C VAL A 161 12.10 -24.81 0.20
N GLY A 162 10.80 -24.62 0.44
CA GLY A 162 9.86 -25.70 0.79
C GLY A 162 10.07 -26.22 2.21
N ARG A 163 10.48 -25.35 3.15
CA ARG A 163 10.74 -25.74 4.55
C ARG A 163 9.43 -25.97 5.32
N TYR A 164 8.40 -25.21 5.02
CA TYR A 164 7.11 -25.17 5.72
C TYR A 164 5.93 -25.61 4.83
N GLY A 165 6.16 -25.89 3.55
CA GLY A 165 5.17 -26.33 2.57
C GLY A 165 5.80 -26.87 1.29
N LEU A 166 5.01 -26.98 0.22
CA LEU A 166 5.58 -27.18 -1.11
C LEU A 166 6.28 -25.91 -1.57
N VAL A 167 7.36 -26.08 -2.34
CA VAL A 167 8.11 -24.96 -2.92
C VAL A 167 7.14 -24.03 -3.64
N HIS A 168 7.09 -22.78 -3.19
CA HIS A 168 6.23 -21.76 -3.76
C HIS A 168 6.96 -20.41 -3.82
N GLY A 169 7.04 -19.88 -5.04
CA GLY A 169 7.53 -18.54 -5.33
C GLY A 169 8.97 -18.47 -5.85
N GLU A 170 9.20 -17.56 -6.79
CA GLU A 170 10.54 -17.10 -7.22
C GLU A 170 10.91 -15.75 -6.56
N TRP A 171 10.25 -15.45 -5.43
CA TRP A 171 10.24 -14.12 -4.80
C TRP A 171 10.97 -14.13 -3.44
N PRO A 172 12.31 -14.16 -3.42
CA PRO A 172 13.11 -14.35 -2.21
C PRO A 172 13.01 -13.17 -1.23
N ILE A 173 12.58 -12.00 -1.67
CA ILE A 173 12.41 -10.81 -0.80
C ILE A 173 11.09 -10.80 -0.02
N TRP A 174 10.18 -11.74 -0.32
CA TRP A 174 8.84 -11.86 0.28
C TRP A 174 8.68 -13.15 1.11
N THR A 175 9.79 -13.81 1.44
CA THR A 175 9.81 -15.21 1.90
C THR A 175 9.56 -15.38 3.40
N ALA A 176 8.95 -16.49 3.81
CA ALA A 176 8.96 -16.93 5.21
C ALA A 176 10.29 -17.62 5.62
N ASP A 177 11.14 -17.97 4.65
CA ASP A 177 12.41 -18.65 4.88
C ASP A 177 13.56 -17.66 5.11
N THR A 178 14.30 -17.89 6.19
CA THR A 178 15.60 -17.26 6.43
C THR A 178 16.67 -18.32 6.61
#